data_AF-A0A0F9HG24-F1
#
_entry.id   AF-A0A0F9HG24-F1
#
_cell.length_a   1.000
_cell.length_b   1.000
_cell.length_c   1.000
_cell.angle_alpha   90.00
_cell.angle_beta   90.00
_cell.angle_gamma   90.00
#
_symmetry.space_group_name_H-M   'P 1'
#
loop_
_entity.id
_entity.type
_entity.pdbx_description
1 polymer ?
#
loop_
_entity_poly.entity_id
_entity_poly.type
_entity_poly.pdbx_seq_one_letter_code
_entity_poly.pdbx_strand_id
1 'polypeptide(L)'
;MVYAMSIPELVGVLVKRYGSLNAASRETKIPLTTLFRLHSGEHKEATYGTLRKIAVALGQPLHEVVRQLEAGDEATEVVSSR
;
A
#
# COMPACT_ATOMS: atom_id res chain seq x y z
N MET A 1 -5.08 11.40 -13.62
CA MET A 1 -3.83 11.62 -12.86
C MET A 1 -3.54 10.35 -12.09
N VAL A 2 -2.40 9.71 -12.34
CA VAL A 2 -1.92 8.57 -11.54
C VAL A 2 -1.10 9.18 -10.42
N TYR A 3 -1.53 9.00 -9.17
CA TYR A 3 -0.74 9.43 -8.03
C TYR A 3 0.25 8.33 -7.70
N ALA A 4 1.54 8.60 -7.90
CA ALA A 4 2.62 7.73 -7.44
C ALA A 4 2.50 7.55 -5.92
N MET A 5 2.54 6.31 -5.44
CA MET A 5 2.43 5.99 -4.01
C MET A 5 3.42 4.90 -3.65
N SER A 6 3.96 4.98 -2.44
CA SER A 6 4.72 3.91 -1.81
C SER A 6 3.81 2.95 -1.03
N ILE A 7 4.31 1.75 -0.72
CA ILE A 7 3.60 0.77 0.13
C ILE A 7 3.14 1.36 1.48
N PRO A 8 3.99 2.09 2.24
CA PRO A 8 3.56 2.75 3.47
C PRO A 8 2.40 3.71 3.30
N GLU A 9 2.40 4.51 2.23
CA GLU A 9 1.34 5.47 1.92
C GLU A 9 0.04 4.76 1.56
N LEU A 10 0.13 3.69 0.79
CA LEU A 10 -1.02 2.90 0.36
C LEU A 10 -1.71 2.23 1.57
N VAL A 11 -0.93 1.73 2.53
CA VAL A 11 -1.46 1.31 3.84
C VAL A 11 -1.98 2.50 4.65
N GLY A 12 -1.32 3.64 4.60
CA GLY A 12 -1.77 4.88 5.22
C GLY A 12 -3.16 5.34 4.75
N VAL A 13 -3.49 5.13 3.47
CA VAL A 13 -4.84 5.39 2.94
C VAL A 13 -5.88 4.46 3.59
N LEU A 14 -5.56 3.18 3.78
CA LEU A 14 -6.43 2.25 4.50
C LEU A 14 -6.63 2.69 5.96
N VAL A 15 -5.57 3.11 6.63
CA VAL A 15 -5.63 3.60 8.02
C VAL A 15 -6.52 4.84 8.10
N LYS A 16 -6.39 5.79 7.17
CA LYS A 16 -7.27 6.97 7.10
C LYS A 16 -8.73 6.60 6.85
N ARG A 17 -8.99 5.61 5.99
CA ARG A 17 -10.35 5.15 5.65
C ARG A 17 -11.03 4.43 6.82
N TYR A 18 -10.30 3.57 7.53
CA TYR A 18 -10.86 2.72 8.59
C TYR A 18 -10.57 3.22 10.02
N GLY A 19 -9.81 4.31 10.16
CA GLY A 19 -9.49 4.99 11.41
C GLY A 19 -8.27 4.44 12.16
N SER A 20 -7.86 3.19 11.95
CA SER A 20 -6.67 2.61 12.58
C SER A 20 -6.13 1.40 11.80
N LEU A 21 -4.87 1.02 12.04
CA LEU A 21 -4.30 -0.23 11.52
C LEU A 21 -5.09 -1.47 11.97
N ASN A 22 -5.58 -1.48 13.21
CA ASN A 22 -6.40 -2.56 13.75
C ASN A 22 -7.73 -2.71 13.00
N ALA A 23 -8.41 -1.58 12.74
CA ALA A 23 -9.65 -1.58 11.97
C ALA A 23 -9.39 -2.00 10.51
N ALA A 24 -8.35 -1.45 9.88
CA ALA A 24 -7.96 -1.84 8.52
C ALA A 24 -7.65 -3.34 8.41
N SER A 25 -6.95 -3.92 9.39
CA SER A 25 -6.67 -5.36 9.44
C SER A 25 -7.97 -6.20 9.46
N ARG A 26 -8.95 -5.80 10.29
CA ARG A 26 -10.23 -6.50 10.42
C ARG A 26 -11.08 -6.44 9.16
N GLU A 27 -11.12 -5.29 8.50
CA GLU A 27 -11.91 -5.08 7.28
C GLU A 27 -11.27 -5.78 6.07
N THR A 28 -9.96 -5.62 5.89
CA THR A 28 -9.24 -6.18 4.72
C THR A 28 -8.88 -7.65 4.85
N LYS A 29 -9.01 -8.24 6.05
CA LYS A 29 -8.54 -9.60 6.37
C LYS A 29 -7.03 -9.78 6.09
N ILE A 30 -6.25 -8.71 6.26
CA ILE A 30 -4.79 -8.75 6.24
C ILE A 30 -4.31 -8.82 7.68
N PRO A 31 -3.37 -9.71 8.05
CA PRO A 31 -2.84 -9.77 9.41
C PRO A 31 -2.30 -8.43 9.87
N LEU A 32 -2.60 -8.05 11.12
CA LEU A 32 -2.16 -6.77 11.69
C LEU A 32 -0.65 -6.60 11.64
N THR A 33 0.10 -7.66 11.93
CA THR A 33 1.58 -7.66 11.86
C THR A 33 2.08 -7.38 10.46
N THR A 34 1.42 -7.93 9.42
CA THR A 34 1.73 -7.64 8.03
C THR A 34 1.46 -6.17 7.69
N LEU A 35 0.27 -5.65 8.04
CA LEU A 35 -0.04 -4.22 7.79
C LEU A 35 0.92 -3.30 8.54
N PHE A 36 1.29 -3.62 9.78
CA PHE A 36 2.25 -2.84 10.55
C PHE A 36 3.61 -2.79 9.86
N ARG A 37 4.16 -3.93 9.44
CA ARG A 37 5.45 -4.01 8.74
C ARG A 37 5.47 -3.27 7.40
N LEU A 38 4.37 -3.36 6.65
CA LEU A 38 4.21 -2.63 5.40
C LEU A 38 4.09 -1.11 5.66
N HIS A 39 3.37 -0.71 6.70
CA HIS A 39 3.20 0.69 7.05
C HIS A 39 4.48 1.34 7.61
N SER A 40 5.27 0.59 8.38
CA SER A 40 6.53 1.07 8.94
C SER A 40 7.67 1.08 7.92
N GLY A 41 7.49 0.46 6.74
CA GLY A 41 8.55 0.27 5.75
C GLY A 41 9.56 -0.83 6.12
N GLU A 42 9.34 -1.57 7.21
CA GLU A 42 10.16 -2.75 7.56
C GLU A 42 10.09 -3.83 6.48
N HIS A 43 8.93 -3.96 5.83
CA HIS A 43 8.74 -4.84 4.68
C HIS A 43 8.47 -3.99 3.44
N LYS A 44 9.43 -3.99 2.51
CA LYS A 44 9.38 -3.18 1.29
C LYS A 44 8.42 -3.71 0.23
N GLU A 45 8.13 -5.01 0.26
CA GLU A 45 7.34 -5.67 -0.79
C GLU A 45 6.04 -6.23 -0.21
N ALA A 46 4.91 -5.95 -0.83
CA ALA A 46 3.67 -6.63 -0.50
C ALA A 46 3.48 -7.84 -1.40
N THR A 47 3.05 -8.97 -0.83
CA THR A 47 2.68 -10.14 -1.65
C THR A 47 1.49 -9.80 -2.55
N TYR A 48 1.40 -10.46 -3.70
CA TYR A 48 0.28 -10.28 -4.64
C TYR A 48 -1.11 -10.46 -4.00
N GLY A 49 -1.25 -11.45 -3.10
CA GLY A 49 -2.49 -11.66 -2.35
C GLY A 49 -2.83 -10.50 -1.41
N THR A 50 -1.82 -9.85 -0.84
CA THR A 50 -1.99 -8.65 -0.01
C THR A 50 -2.41 -7.46 -0.87
N LEU A 51 -1.71 -7.21 -1.98
CA LEU A 51 -2.07 -6.14 -2.92
C LEU A 51 -3.50 -6.28 -3.43
N ARG A 52 -3.95 -7.51 -3.73
CA ARG A 52 -5.34 -7.77 -4.13
C ARG A 52 -6.34 -7.37 -3.05
N LYS A 53 -6.09 -7.72 -1.79
CA LYS A 53 -6.96 -7.34 -0.67
C LYS A 53 -7.01 -5.82 -0.48
N ILE A 54 -5.86 -5.16 -0.62
CA ILE A 54 -5.78 -3.71 -0.54
C ILE A 54 -6.56 -3.06 -1.69
N ALA A 55 -6.41 -3.53 -2.93
CA ALA A 55 -7.15 -3.02 -4.08
C ALA A 55 -8.67 -3.11 -3.88
N VAL A 56 -9.16 -4.26 -3.40
CA VAL A 56 -10.59 -4.45 -3.05
C VAL A 56 -11.03 -3.43 -1.99
N ALA A 57 -10.24 -3.26 -0.92
CA ALA A 57 -10.54 -2.31 0.16
C ALA A 57 -10.53 -0.84 -0.31
N LEU A 58 -9.71 -0.52 -1.31
CA LEU A 58 -9.65 0.80 -1.93
C LEU A 58 -10.78 1.03 -2.95
N GLY A 59 -11.44 -0.03 -3.41
CA GLY A 59 -12.42 0.04 -4.49
C GLY A 59 -11.77 0.26 -5.85
N GLN A 60 -10.53 -0.22 -6.03
CA GLN A 60 -9.73 -0.02 -7.23
C GLN A 60 -9.38 -1.37 -7.87
N PRO A 61 -9.25 -1.42 -9.21
CA PRO A 61 -8.64 -2.57 -9.87
C PRO A 61 -7.21 -2.80 -9.40
N LEU A 62 -6.78 -4.06 -9.32
CA LEU A 62 -5.41 -4.40 -8.88
C LEU A 62 -4.33 -3.78 -9.77
N HIS A 63 -4.55 -3.71 -11.09
CA HIS A 63 -3.57 -3.12 -12.02
C HIS A 63 -3.37 -1.63 -11.77
N GLU A 64 -4.39 -0.90 -11.27
CA GLU A 64 -4.24 0.51 -10.91
C GLU A 64 -3.36 0.67 -9.66
N VAL A 65 -3.54 -0.20 -8.67
CA VAL A 65 -2.69 -0.21 -7.46
C VAL A 65 -1.24 -0.54 -7.81
N VAL A 66 -1.00 -1.53 -8.67
CA VAL A 66 0.35 -1.89 -9.13
C VAL A 66 0.99 -0.71 -9.88
N ARG A 67 0.27 -0.08 -10.81
CA ARG A 67 0.76 1.08 -11.56
C ARG A 67 1.14 2.26 -10.65
N GLN A 68 0.38 2.50 -9.58
CA GLN A 68 0.70 3.55 -8.61
C GLN A 68 1.98 3.26 -7.82
N LEU A 69 2.24 1.98 -7.51
CA LEU A 69 3.47 1.54 -6.83
C LEU A 69 4.68 1.63 -7.75
N GLU A 70 4.57 1.16 -8.99
CA GLU A 70 5.65 1.26 -10.00
C GLU A 70 6.04 2.73 -10.25
N ALA A 71 5.05 3.61 -10.38
CA ALA A 71 5.31 5.05 -10.52
C ALA A 71 5.95 5.69 -9.27
N GLY A 72 5.71 5.13 -8.08
CA GLY A 72 6.34 5.56 -6.82
C GLY A 72 7.81 5.15 -6.71
N ASP A 73 8.13 3.93 -7.15
CA ASP A 73 9.50 3.42 -7.15
C ASP A 73 10.37 4.18 -8.16
N GLU A 74 9.87 4.41 -9.38
CA GLU A 74 10.57 5.21 -10.40
C GLU A 74 10.89 6.63 -9.91
N ALA A 75 9.94 7.28 -9.21
CA ALA A 75 10.15 8.62 -8.66
C ALA A 75 11.23 8.63 -7.55
N THR A 76 11.36 7.53 -6.80
CA THR A 76 12.35 7.40 -5.72
C THR A 76 13.77 7.21 -6.28
N GLU A 77 13.92 6.46 -7.36
CA GLU A 77 15.22 6.23 -8.02
C GLU A 77 15.82 7.50 -8.67
N VAL A 78 14.96 8.36 -9.22
CA VAL A 78 15.38 9.64 -9.81
C VAL A 78 15.93 10.62 -8.77
N VAL A 79 15.44 10.56 -7.54
CA VAL A 79 15.91 11.41 -6.42
C VAL A 79 17.19 10.88 -5.80
N SER A 80 17.37 9.56 -5.74
CA SER A 80 18.59 8.95 -5.16
C SER A 80 19.83 9.02 -6.08
N SER A 81 19.65 9.37 -7.35
CA SER A 81 20.71 9.43 -8.37
C SER A 81 21.22 10.85 -8.67
N ARG A 82 20.85 11.83 -7.84
CA ARG A 82 21.31 13.24 -7.90
C ARG A 82 22.11 13.60 -6.66
#